data_AF-M4SUD3-F1
#
_entry.id   AF-M4SUD3-F1
#
_cell.length_a   1.000
_cell.length_b   1.000
_cell.length_c   1.000
_cell.angle_alpha   90.00
_cell.angle_beta   90.00
_cell.angle_gamma   90.00
#
_symmetry.space_group_name_H-M   'P 1'
#
loop_
_entity.id
_entity.type
_entity.pdbx_description
1 polymer ?
#
loop_
_entity_poly.entity_id
_entity_poly.type
_entity_poly.pdbx_seq_one_letter_code
_entity_poly.pdbx_strand_id
1 'polypeptide(L)'
;QAKKKELEEAESKDKVKLYHRPVASDARSVAQRTLNQIKTDDDKLALAERTIETQIKWNLEEAALYLVDARLGHNNTWDSDDKLFNSRANACTASGTTTAGKSIVSDIACLCSSTSAPTNMCGTSTKATDYTDTTQTAASARTAWTEFKKKCTELVPPPPFSQRRTAQAIAAVRAVIGKQVTGRDPAYILGGGASATCTGASAANARVDYSGVTKTKGFHGIPWVAKFEAAAQHVAAAELVVHKLTAVRQKRTTLNRVTWSVYSGLNSATEAAQVSSKADRAPPLQAPAPQDTEESCNKKAKNDCKYPCK
;
A
#
# COMPACT_ATOMS: atom_id res chain seq x y z
N GLN A 1 11.88 -35.25 0.04
CA GLN A 1 11.98 -36.33 -0.97
C GLN A 1 10.81 -36.32 -1.96
N ALA A 2 9.57 -36.04 -1.56
CA ALA A 2 8.41 -35.98 -2.47
C ALA A 2 8.56 -35.01 -3.66
N LYS A 3 8.87 -33.73 -3.42
CA LYS A 3 9.08 -32.73 -4.50
C LYS A 3 10.18 -33.08 -5.51
N LYS A 4 11.21 -33.81 -5.08
CA LYS A 4 12.28 -34.24 -5.98
C LYS A 4 11.76 -35.28 -6.98
N LYS A 5 10.97 -36.23 -6.47
CA LYS A 5 10.36 -37.30 -7.28
C LYS A 5 9.35 -36.72 -8.26
N GLU A 6 8.50 -35.78 -7.83
CA GLU A 6 7.58 -35.04 -8.72
C GLU A 6 8.31 -34.33 -9.86
N LEU A 7 9.44 -33.66 -9.59
CA LEU A 7 10.20 -32.96 -10.64
C LEU A 7 10.91 -33.94 -11.59
N GLU A 8 11.39 -35.08 -11.11
CA GLU A 8 12.05 -36.12 -11.92
C GLU A 8 11.07 -36.90 -12.83
N GLU A 9 9.79 -36.88 -12.47
CA GLU A 9 8.67 -37.54 -13.16
C GLU A 9 7.79 -36.58 -13.98
N ALA A 10 8.05 -35.27 -13.92
CA ALA A 10 7.27 -34.28 -14.67
C ALA A 10 7.52 -34.40 -16.18
N GLU A 11 6.45 -34.57 -16.96
CA GLU A 11 6.47 -34.70 -18.43
C GLU A 11 5.58 -33.66 -19.11
N SER A 12 5.96 -33.24 -20.32
CA SER A 12 5.12 -32.42 -21.19
C SER A 12 3.93 -33.23 -21.73
N LYS A 13 2.98 -32.56 -22.41
CA LYS A 13 1.87 -33.23 -23.11
C LYS A 13 2.35 -34.27 -24.14
N ASP A 14 3.58 -34.12 -24.63
CA ASP A 14 4.22 -35.01 -25.61
C ASP A 14 5.10 -36.08 -24.94
N LYS A 15 4.96 -36.31 -23.62
CA LYS A 15 5.74 -37.26 -22.82
C LYS A 15 7.25 -37.00 -22.78
N VAL A 16 7.66 -35.74 -22.99
CA VAL A 16 9.06 -35.33 -22.85
C VAL A 16 9.30 -34.90 -21.41
N LYS A 17 10.35 -35.42 -20.77
CA LYS A 17 10.71 -34.98 -19.41
C LYS A 17 10.94 -33.48 -19.37
N LEU A 18 10.19 -32.78 -18.51
CA LEU A 18 10.28 -31.34 -18.31
C LEU A 18 11.59 -30.92 -17.64
N TYR A 19 12.14 -31.79 -16.79
CA TYR A 19 13.36 -31.54 -16.05
C TYR A 19 14.35 -32.68 -16.23
N HIS A 20 15.51 -32.38 -16.81
CA HIS A 20 16.64 -33.29 -16.85
C HIS A 20 17.56 -33.04 -15.66
N ARG A 21 18.11 -34.13 -15.10
CA ARG A 21 19.14 -34.07 -14.07
C ARG A 21 20.51 -34.06 -14.76
N PRO A 22 21.28 -32.96 -14.65
CA PRO A 22 22.57 -32.86 -15.31
C PRO A 22 23.58 -33.87 -14.75
N VAL A 23 24.45 -34.39 -15.62
CA VAL A 23 25.52 -35.32 -15.23
C VAL A 23 26.46 -34.66 -14.23
N ALA A 24 27.10 -35.43 -13.35
CA ALA A 24 28.09 -34.89 -12.42
C ALA A 24 29.27 -34.28 -13.21
N SER A 25 29.56 -32.99 -12.97
CA SER A 25 30.63 -32.24 -13.63
C SER A 25 30.99 -31.00 -12.80
N ASP A 26 32.12 -30.37 -13.10
CA ASP A 26 32.50 -29.09 -12.47
C ASP A 26 31.47 -27.99 -12.77
N ALA A 27 30.91 -27.98 -13.98
CA ALA A 27 29.82 -27.08 -14.37
C ALA A 27 28.58 -27.26 -13.48
N ARG A 28 28.24 -28.50 -13.11
CA ARG A 28 27.15 -28.79 -12.17
C ARG A 28 27.47 -28.30 -10.76
N SER A 29 28.72 -28.45 -10.29
CA SER A 29 29.15 -27.95 -8.97
C SER A 29 29.09 -26.41 -8.90
N VAL A 30 29.51 -25.72 -9.96
CA VAL A 30 29.41 -24.25 -10.07
C VAL A 30 27.95 -23.81 -10.10
N ALA A 31 27.12 -24.43 -10.96
CA ALA A 31 25.70 -24.13 -11.04
C ALA A 31 24.98 -24.35 -9.69
N GLN A 32 25.29 -25.43 -8.98
CA GLN A 32 24.73 -25.69 -7.65
C GLN A 32 25.08 -24.58 -6.66
N ARG A 33 26.34 -24.11 -6.65
CA ARG A 33 26.78 -23.01 -5.78
C ARG A 33 26.01 -21.72 -6.10
N THR A 34 25.88 -21.40 -7.38
CA THR A 34 25.13 -20.23 -7.86
C THR A 34 23.64 -20.33 -7.48
N LEU A 35 23.01 -21.49 -7.67
CA LEU A 35 21.61 -21.72 -7.30
C LEU A 35 21.39 -21.61 -5.78
N ASN A 36 22.34 -22.10 -4.98
CA ASN A 36 22.28 -21.95 -3.52
C ASN A 36 22.38 -20.47 -3.11
N GLN A 37 23.27 -19.69 -3.75
CA GLN A 37 23.38 -18.26 -3.49
C GLN A 37 22.09 -17.53 -3.88
N ILE A 38 21.54 -17.80 -5.07
CA ILE A 38 20.27 -17.25 -5.52
C ILE A 38 19.15 -17.58 -4.53
N LYS A 39 19.09 -18.82 -4.03
CA LYS A 39 18.13 -19.22 -3.02
C LYS A 39 18.28 -18.40 -1.73
N THR A 40 19.50 -18.25 -1.22
CA THR A 40 19.76 -17.43 -0.02
C THR A 40 19.32 -15.98 -0.23
N ASP A 41 19.55 -15.42 -1.40
CA ASP A 41 19.15 -14.05 -1.71
C ASP A 41 17.64 -13.90 -1.91
N ASP A 42 16.95 -14.88 -2.52
CA ASP A 42 15.49 -14.89 -2.59
C ASP A 42 14.85 -15.05 -1.20
N ASP A 43 15.40 -15.91 -0.33
CA ASP A 43 14.91 -16.09 1.04
C ASP A 43 14.99 -14.76 1.83
N LYS A 44 16.08 -13.98 1.66
CA LYS A 44 16.20 -12.63 2.23
C LYS A 44 15.18 -11.65 1.66
N LEU A 45 14.97 -11.66 0.35
CA LEU A 45 13.97 -10.80 -0.30
C LEU A 45 12.54 -11.17 0.11
N ALA A 46 12.24 -12.46 0.29
CA ALA A 46 10.93 -12.93 0.77
C ALA A 46 10.67 -12.54 2.23
N LEU A 47 11.71 -12.48 3.06
CA LEU A 47 11.60 -11.90 4.41
C LEU A 47 11.34 -10.39 4.33
N ALA A 48 12.12 -9.67 3.52
CA ALA A 48 11.94 -8.23 3.33
C ALA A 48 10.55 -7.88 2.81
N GLU A 49 10.03 -8.64 1.84
CA GLU A 49 8.67 -8.49 1.31
C GLU A 49 7.61 -8.60 2.41
N ARG A 50 7.67 -9.64 3.26
CA ARG A 50 6.74 -9.82 4.38
C ARG A 50 6.81 -8.69 5.41
N THR A 51 8.02 -8.22 5.72
CA THR A 51 8.22 -7.08 6.63
C THR A 51 7.60 -5.80 6.04
N ILE A 52 7.82 -5.54 4.76
CA ILE A 52 7.27 -4.39 4.03
C ILE A 52 5.74 -4.45 4.00
N GLU A 53 5.15 -5.61 3.68
CA GLU A 53 3.70 -5.80 3.68
C GLU A 53 3.07 -5.56 5.06
N THR A 54 3.72 -6.05 6.12
CA THR A 54 3.31 -5.80 7.51
C THR A 54 3.35 -4.30 7.83
N GLN A 55 4.39 -3.60 7.39
CA GLN A 55 4.54 -2.16 7.60
C GLN A 55 3.50 -1.34 6.82
N ILE A 56 3.14 -1.75 5.60
CA ILE A 56 2.05 -1.13 4.84
C ILE A 56 0.74 -1.29 5.62
N LYS A 57 0.42 -2.52 6.04
CA LYS A 57 -0.80 -2.82 6.80
C LYS A 57 -0.88 -1.98 8.08
N TRP A 58 0.18 -1.96 8.87
CA TRP A 58 0.23 -1.19 10.11
C TRP A 58 -0.03 0.30 9.88
N ASN A 59 0.61 0.91 8.88
CA ASN A 59 0.38 2.31 8.55
C ASN A 59 -1.07 2.58 8.13
N LEU A 60 -1.69 1.69 7.35
CA LEU A 60 -3.09 1.86 6.95
C LEU A 60 -4.05 1.70 8.14
N GLU A 61 -3.77 0.79 9.07
CA GLU A 61 -4.54 0.61 10.31
C GLU A 61 -4.43 1.85 11.22
N GLU A 62 -3.22 2.37 11.45
CA GLU A 62 -3.01 3.60 12.21
C GLU A 62 -3.69 4.80 11.56
N ALA A 63 -3.57 4.96 10.24
CA ALA A 63 -4.26 6.01 9.51
C ALA A 63 -5.78 5.94 9.73
N ALA A 64 -6.37 4.75 9.67
CA ALA A 64 -7.80 4.56 9.92
C ALA A 64 -8.18 4.94 11.36
N LEU A 65 -7.38 4.55 12.36
CA LEU A 65 -7.60 4.92 13.76
C LEU A 65 -7.55 6.44 13.97
N TYR A 66 -6.57 7.12 13.38
CA TYR A 66 -6.47 8.58 13.44
C TYR A 66 -7.62 9.29 12.73
N LEU A 67 -8.14 8.74 11.62
CA LEU A 67 -9.32 9.28 10.94
C LEU A 67 -10.59 9.13 11.79
N VAL A 68 -10.75 7.97 12.42
CA VAL A 68 -11.86 7.73 13.36
C VAL A 68 -11.76 8.68 14.55
N ASP A 69 -10.57 8.86 15.11
CA ASP A 69 -10.31 9.78 16.23
C ASP A 69 -10.54 11.25 15.84
N ALA A 70 -10.09 11.69 14.66
CA ALA A 70 -10.41 13.03 14.16
C ALA A 70 -11.92 13.24 14.01
N ARG A 71 -12.64 12.23 13.49
CA ARG A 71 -14.08 12.31 13.27
C ARG A 71 -14.86 12.31 14.58
N LEU A 72 -14.55 11.40 15.50
CA LEU A 72 -15.38 11.06 16.66
C LEU A 72 -14.78 11.50 18.01
N GLY A 73 -13.47 11.80 18.07
CA GLY A 73 -12.75 12.23 19.28
C GLY A 73 -12.31 11.07 20.18
N HIS A 74 -12.26 9.87 19.62
CA HIS A 74 -11.78 8.64 20.23
C HIS A 74 -11.53 7.57 19.15
N ASN A 75 -10.83 6.50 19.50
CA ASN A 75 -10.40 5.44 18.58
C ASN A 75 -11.41 4.29 18.38
N ASN A 76 -12.70 4.49 18.65
CA ASN A 76 -13.73 3.47 18.40
C ASN A 76 -14.73 3.94 17.32
N THR A 77 -15.45 3.02 16.69
CA THR A 77 -16.22 3.29 15.46
C THR A 77 -17.68 3.70 15.69
N TRP A 78 -18.13 3.81 16.94
CA TRP A 78 -19.55 3.98 17.25
C TRP A 78 -19.90 5.45 17.50
N ASP A 79 -20.68 6.05 16.60
CA ASP A 79 -21.08 7.45 16.69
C ASP A 79 -22.37 7.70 17.50
N SER A 80 -22.82 6.69 18.25
CA SER A 80 -24.03 6.70 19.08
C SER A 80 -23.78 6.97 20.57
N ASP A 81 -22.51 7.11 20.98
CA ASP A 81 -22.12 7.35 22.38
C ASP A 81 -22.18 8.86 22.71
N ASP A 82 -22.61 9.21 23.92
CA ASP A 82 -22.57 10.60 24.40
C ASP A 82 -21.13 11.07 24.67
N LYS A 83 -20.19 10.14 24.94
CA LYS A 83 -18.77 10.44 25.22
C LYS A 83 -18.05 11.15 24.07
N LEU A 84 -18.62 11.16 22.88
CA LEU A 84 -18.10 11.87 21.70
C LEU A 84 -18.25 13.38 21.85
N PHE A 85 -19.29 13.79 22.59
CA PHE A 85 -19.71 15.15 22.76
C PHE A 85 -19.38 15.66 24.17
N ASN A 86 -19.78 16.88 24.45
CA ASN A 86 -19.72 17.50 25.77
C ASN A 86 -20.92 18.45 25.90
N SER A 87 -21.03 19.17 27.00
CA SER A 87 -21.94 20.32 27.06
C SER A 87 -21.53 21.41 26.08
N ARG A 88 -22.48 22.25 25.67
CA ARG A 88 -22.20 23.33 24.73
C ARG A 88 -21.18 24.33 25.26
N ALA A 89 -21.26 24.62 26.56
CA ALA A 89 -20.29 25.45 27.26
C ALA A 89 -18.86 24.93 27.09
N ASN A 90 -18.65 23.61 27.11
CA ASN A 90 -17.33 23.01 26.99
C ASN A 90 -16.93 22.75 25.53
N ALA A 91 -17.85 22.30 24.67
CA ALA A 91 -17.51 21.89 23.30
C ALA A 91 -17.38 23.07 22.32
N CYS A 92 -18.06 24.19 22.56
CA CYS A 92 -18.17 25.26 21.57
C CYS A 92 -17.47 26.56 21.99
N THR A 93 -17.06 26.69 23.25
CA THR A 93 -16.46 27.92 23.81
C THR A 93 -15.00 27.68 24.26
N ALA A 94 -14.21 28.73 24.41
CA ALA A 94 -12.83 28.66 24.91
C ALA A 94 -12.69 28.68 26.45
N SER A 95 -13.73 28.34 27.21
CA SER A 95 -13.66 28.30 28.69
C SER A 95 -12.67 27.25 29.22
N GLY A 96 -12.24 27.35 30.49
CA GLY A 96 -11.09 26.61 31.05
C GLY A 96 -11.14 25.07 31.01
N THR A 97 -12.31 24.47 30.76
CA THR A 97 -12.51 23.02 30.53
C THR A 97 -12.87 22.72 29.07
N THR A 98 -12.49 23.59 28.14
CA THR A 98 -12.89 23.50 26.74
C THR A 98 -12.42 22.20 26.09
N THR A 99 -13.32 21.64 25.31
CA THR A 99 -13.11 20.50 24.41
C THR A 99 -13.40 20.91 22.97
N ALA A 100 -13.32 22.21 22.67
CA ALA A 100 -13.45 22.73 21.32
C ALA A 100 -12.43 22.08 20.39
N GLY A 101 -12.89 21.57 19.25
CA GLY A 101 -12.03 20.85 18.32
C GLY A 101 -11.67 19.44 18.73
N LYS A 102 -12.31 18.87 19.77
CA LYS A 102 -12.14 17.46 20.14
C LYS A 102 -12.41 16.52 18.97
N SER A 103 -13.45 16.80 18.19
CA SER A 103 -13.85 15.97 17.05
C SER A 103 -14.63 16.77 16.02
N ILE A 104 -14.61 16.32 14.77
CA ILE A 104 -15.38 16.95 13.68
C ILE A 104 -16.89 16.89 13.98
N VAL A 105 -17.41 15.77 14.50
CA VAL A 105 -18.84 15.65 14.80
C VAL A 105 -19.29 16.58 15.93
N SER A 106 -18.44 16.80 16.94
CA SER A 106 -18.72 17.75 18.02
C SER A 106 -18.75 19.19 17.50
N ASP A 107 -17.79 19.55 16.64
CA ASP A 107 -17.75 20.87 16.04
C ASP A 107 -18.96 21.12 15.11
N ILE A 108 -19.40 20.12 14.34
CA ILE A 108 -20.63 20.20 13.54
C ILE A 108 -21.85 20.46 14.43
N ALA A 109 -22.00 19.76 15.55
CA ALA A 109 -23.12 20.01 16.47
C ALA A 109 -23.13 21.47 16.98
N CYS A 110 -21.97 22.05 17.28
CA CYS A 110 -21.84 23.46 17.66
C CYS A 110 -22.23 24.44 16.54
N LEU A 111 -21.80 24.15 15.31
CA LEU A 111 -22.01 24.99 14.12
C LEU A 111 -23.46 24.96 13.63
N CYS A 112 -24.12 23.82 13.77
CA CYS A 112 -25.36 23.54 13.07
C CYS A 112 -26.60 23.57 13.95
N SER A 113 -26.44 23.66 15.28
CA SER A 113 -27.57 23.78 16.20
C SER A 113 -27.64 25.16 16.86
N SER A 114 -28.86 25.73 16.88
CA SER A 114 -29.18 26.98 17.58
C SER A 114 -30.68 27.11 17.90
N THR A 115 -31.04 27.96 18.87
CA THR A 115 -32.44 28.14 19.31
C THR A 115 -33.31 28.67 18.17
N SER A 116 -32.75 29.58 17.38
CA SER A 116 -33.38 30.17 16.21
C SER A 116 -32.90 29.54 14.91
N ALA A 117 -32.46 28.27 14.91
CA ALA A 117 -31.88 27.63 13.73
C ALA A 117 -32.84 27.77 12.53
N PRO A 118 -32.49 28.61 11.53
CA PRO A 118 -33.29 28.68 10.32
C PRO A 118 -33.21 27.32 9.65
N THR A 119 -34.29 26.91 8.98
CA THR A 119 -34.21 25.79 8.05
C THR A 119 -33.06 26.09 7.09
N ASN A 120 -32.18 25.11 6.87
CA ASN A 120 -31.02 25.16 5.97
C ASN A 120 -29.67 25.62 6.55
N MET A 121 -29.52 25.79 7.86
CA MET A 121 -28.28 26.33 8.44
C MET A 121 -26.99 25.57 8.04
N CYS A 122 -27.05 24.24 7.97
CA CYS A 122 -25.92 23.38 7.58
C CYS A 122 -26.26 22.45 6.40
N GLY A 123 -27.16 22.90 5.54
CA GLY A 123 -27.58 22.15 4.35
C GLY A 123 -29.09 22.10 4.20
N THR A 124 -29.56 21.85 2.98
CA THR A 124 -30.98 21.91 2.63
C THR A 124 -31.84 21.02 3.54
N SER A 125 -32.92 21.60 4.06
CA SER A 125 -33.90 20.99 4.95
C SER A 125 -33.28 20.45 6.26
N THR A 126 -32.17 21.01 6.71
CA THR A 126 -31.61 20.73 8.05
C THR A 126 -32.15 21.71 9.10
N LYS A 127 -32.44 21.22 10.29
CA LYS A 127 -32.80 22.01 11.47
C LYS A 127 -32.48 21.20 12.73
N ALA A 128 -31.62 21.72 13.61
CA ALA A 128 -31.40 21.11 14.93
C ALA A 128 -31.55 22.16 16.04
N THR A 129 -32.52 21.93 16.92
CA THR A 129 -32.85 22.83 18.03
C THR A 129 -32.59 22.21 19.40
N ASP A 130 -31.86 21.09 19.46
CA ASP A 130 -31.58 20.38 20.71
C ASP A 130 -30.35 20.92 21.44
N TYR A 131 -29.34 21.44 20.73
CA TYR A 131 -28.06 21.84 21.32
C TYR A 131 -27.86 23.36 21.26
N THR A 132 -28.76 24.11 21.89
CA THR A 132 -29.04 25.52 21.58
C THR A 132 -28.63 26.55 22.63
N ASP A 133 -28.17 26.11 23.79
CA ASP A 133 -27.67 26.99 24.85
C ASP A 133 -26.52 26.32 25.64
N THR A 134 -25.88 27.06 26.55
CA THR A 134 -24.72 26.59 27.32
C THR A 134 -25.02 25.47 28.33
N THR A 135 -26.29 25.29 28.71
CA THR A 135 -26.76 24.23 29.62
C THR A 135 -26.99 22.90 28.93
N GLN A 136 -27.08 22.90 27.59
CA GLN A 136 -27.30 21.68 26.81
C GLN A 136 -26.13 20.71 26.91
N THR A 137 -26.48 19.42 26.92
CA THR A 137 -25.57 18.32 27.28
C THR A 137 -25.05 17.56 26.06
N ALA A 138 -24.19 16.57 26.31
CA ALA A 138 -23.69 15.66 25.29
C ALA A 138 -24.82 14.90 24.55
N ALA A 139 -25.89 14.52 25.24
CA ALA A 139 -27.03 13.85 24.61
C ALA A 139 -27.78 14.75 23.62
N SER A 140 -27.89 16.04 23.97
CA SER A 140 -28.48 17.04 23.07
C SER A 140 -27.60 17.25 21.82
N ALA A 141 -26.28 17.28 21.98
CA ALA A 141 -25.34 17.34 20.85
C ALA A 141 -25.44 16.09 19.95
N ARG A 142 -25.55 14.90 20.54
CA ARG A 142 -25.75 13.64 19.78
C ARG A 142 -27.05 13.67 18.98
N THR A 143 -28.13 14.19 19.55
CA THR A 143 -29.42 14.35 18.87
C THR A 143 -29.28 15.28 17.68
N ALA A 144 -28.64 16.44 17.87
CA ALA A 144 -28.34 17.36 16.79
C ALA A 144 -27.48 16.70 15.68
N TRP A 145 -26.39 16.03 16.05
CA TRP A 145 -25.55 15.30 15.09
C TRP A 145 -26.32 14.24 14.30
N THR A 146 -27.20 13.47 14.95
CA THR A 146 -28.01 12.43 14.31
C THR A 146 -28.87 13.00 13.18
N GLU A 147 -29.37 14.22 13.34
CA GLU A 147 -30.12 14.90 12.29
C GLU A 147 -29.24 15.28 11.09
N PHE A 148 -28.06 15.84 11.33
CA PHE A 148 -27.12 16.21 10.25
C PHE A 148 -26.50 15.00 9.55
N LYS A 149 -26.21 13.93 10.29
CA LYS A 149 -25.62 12.70 9.76
C LYS A 149 -26.47 12.11 8.63
N LYS A 150 -27.80 12.14 8.75
CA LYS A 150 -28.73 11.68 7.71
C LYS A 150 -28.61 12.44 6.38
N LYS A 151 -28.14 13.69 6.44
CA LYS A 151 -27.96 14.58 5.29
C LYS A 151 -26.52 14.58 4.77
N CYS A 152 -25.58 14.08 5.56
CA CYS A 152 -24.16 13.98 5.22
C CYS A 152 -23.87 12.76 4.32
N THR A 153 -24.69 12.52 3.30
CA THR A 153 -24.63 11.32 2.43
C THR A 153 -24.16 11.59 1.01
N GLU A 154 -23.64 12.77 0.69
CA GLU A 154 -23.34 13.16 -0.69
C GLU A 154 -21.87 13.50 -0.89
N LEU A 155 -21.02 12.48 -1.01
CA LEU A 155 -19.82 12.58 -1.85
C LEU A 155 -19.59 11.20 -2.47
N VAL A 156 -19.98 10.99 -3.74
CA VAL A 156 -19.76 9.72 -4.44
C VAL A 156 -19.07 9.93 -5.79
N PRO A 157 -17.95 9.23 -6.05
CA PRO A 157 -17.06 8.60 -5.07
C PRO A 157 -16.16 9.67 -4.42
N PRO A 158 -15.97 9.63 -3.08
CA PRO A 158 -14.96 10.48 -2.48
C PRO A 158 -13.60 10.03 -3.01
N PRO A 159 -12.76 10.95 -3.47
CA PRO A 159 -11.48 10.57 -4.02
C PRO A 159 -10.59 9.96 -2.94
N PRO A 160 -9.58 9.15 -3.31
CA PRO A 160 -8.70 8.49 -2.33
C PRO A 160 -8.12 9.48 -1.34
N PHE A 161 -8.15 9.11 -0.06
CA PHE A 161 -7.50 9.87 1.00
C PHE A 161 -6.00 9.95 0.69
N SER A 162 -5.42 11.15 0.80
CA SER A 162 -4.02 11.40 0.50
C SER A 162 -3.58 12.66 1.23
N GLN A 163 -2.27 12.76 1.50
CA GLN A 163 -1.69 13.91 2.18
C GLN A 163 -2.06 15.24 1.51
N ARG A 164 -2.06 15.30 0.17
CA ARG A 164 -2.44 16.50 -0.58
C ARG A 164 -3.88 16.92 -0.31
N ARG A 165 -4.82 15.98 -0.32
CA ARG A 165 -6.25 16.29 -0.08
C ARG A 165 -6.50 16.69 1.37
N THR A 166 -5.82 16.05 2.31
CA THR A 166 -5.84 16.44 3.72
C THR A 166 -5.37 17.88 3.89
N ALA A 167 -4.22 18.24 3.30
CA ALA A 167 -3.70 19.61 3.36
C ALA A 167 -4.67 20.63 2.74
N GLN A 168 -5.31 20.29 1.61
CA GLN A 168 -6.33 21.13 0.98
C GLN A 168 -7.56 21.33 1.87
N ALA A 169 -8.07 20.26 2.49
CA ALA A 169 -9.22 20.33 3.39
C ALA A 169 -8.90 21.16 4.64
N ILE A 170 -7.74 20.94 5.25
CA ILE A 170 -7.27 21.71 6.41
C ILE A 170 -7.09 23.19 6.06
N ALA A 171 -6.49 23.49 4.91
CA ALA A 171 -6.33 24.86 4.43
C ALA A 171 -7.69 25.53 4.17
N ALA A 172 -8.65 24.80 3.61
CA ALA A 172 -10.01 25.30 3.39
C ALA A 172 -10.70 25.67 4.70
N VAL A 173 -10.61 24.81 5.72
CA VAL A 173 -11.14 25.11 7.07
C VAL A 173 -10.43 26.31 7.68
N ARG A 174 -9.09 26.33 7.63
CA ARG A 174 -8.30 27.47 8.14
C ARG A 174 -8.71 28.78 7.47
N ALA A 175 -8.97 28.75 6.16
CA ALA A 175 -9.33 29.93 5.38
C ALA A 175 -10.71 30.50 5.72
N VAL A 176 -11.59 29.75 6.40
CA VAL A 176 -12.92 30.23 6.82
C VAL A 176 -12.98 30.62 8.30
N ILE A 177 -11.99 30.22 9.12
CA ILE A 177 -11.88 30.68 10.49
C ILE A 177 -11.74 32.21 10.52
N GLY A 178 -12.57 32.85 11.33
CA GLY A 178 -12.60 34.29 11.55
C GLY A 178 -13.19 35.13 10.44
N LYS A 179 -13.62 34.54 9.32
CA LYS A 179 -14.20 35.30 8.21
C LYS A 179 -15.62 35.82 8.47
N GLN A 180 -16.39 35.11 9.29
CA GLN A 180 -17.82 35.38 9.50
C GLN A 180 -18.11 36.17 10.79
N VAL A 181 -17.09 36.41 11.61
CA VAL A 181 -17.24 37.03 12.93
C VAL A 181 -16.72 38.45 12.92
N THR A 182 -17.58 39.40 13.29
CA THR A 182 -17.19 40.78 13.60
C THR A 182 -17.21 40.95 15.13
N GLY A 183 -16.07 41.25 15.76
CA GLY A 183 -15.99 41.37 17.23
C GLY A 183 -14.61 41.05 17.80
N ARG A 184 -14.55 40.65 19.08
CA ARG A 184 -13.30 40.27 19.78
C ARG A 184 -12.84 38.87 19.37
N ASP A 185 -11.54 38.71 19.13
CA ASP A 185 -10.85 37.45 18.80
C ASP A 185 -11.43 36.64 17.61
N PRO A 186 -11.81 37.28 16.48
CA PRO A 186 -12.41 36.56 15.34
C PRO A 186 -11.44 35.51 14.77
N ALA A 187 -10.13 35.71 14.90
CA ALA A 187 -9.08 34.85 14.34
C ALA A 187 -9.13 33.37 14.78
N TYR A 188 -9.94 33.01 15.78
CA TYR A 188 -10.01 31.66 16.33
C TYR A 188 -11.41 31.03 16.24
N ILE A 189 -12.37 31.71 15.63
CA ILE A 189 -13.78 31.31 15.64
C ILE A 189 -14.21 30.79 14.27
N LEU A 190 -14.82 29.62 14.24
CA LEU A 190 -15.45 29.05 13.04
C LEU A 190 -16.97 29.20 13.11
N GLY A 191 -17.59 29.71 12.05
CA GLY A 191 -19.05 29.86 11.93
C GLY A 191 -19.60 31.18 12.49
N GLY A 192 -20.94 31.28 12.49
CA GLY A 192 -21.70 32.37 13.13
C GLY A 192 -21.84 33.65 12.30
N GLY A 193 -22.07 34.76 13.02
CA GLY A 193 -22.25 36.11 12.49
C GLY A 193 -21.71 37.17 13.45
N ALA A 194 -22.25 38.39 13.40
CA ALA A 194 -21.80 39.55 14.20
C ALA A 194 -22.13 39.47 15.71
N SER A 195 -21.55 38.52 16.43
CA SER A 195 -21.76 38.31 17.87
C SER A 195 -20.47 37.88 18.58
N ALA A 196 -20.37 38.02 19.91
CA ALA A 196 -19.16 37.69 20.69
C ALA A 196 -19.16 36.33 21.44
N THR A 197 -20.29 35.58 21.50
CA THR A 197 -20.40 34.33 22.29
C THR A 197 -20.87 33.07 21.52
N CYS A 198 -20.30 31.89 21.78
CA CYS A 198 -20.65 30.61 21.14
C CYS A 198 -21.84 29.88 21.82
N THR A 199 -22.85 30.62 22.26
CA THR A 199 -23.94 30.10 23.09
C THR A 199 -24.97 29.27 22.34
N GLY A 200 -25.12 29.41 21.02
CA GLY A 200 -26.21 28.76 20.27
C GLY A 200 -27.56 29.47 20.36
N ALA A 201 -27.67 30.59 21.09
CA ALA A 201 -28.94 31.30 21.26
C ALA A 201 -29.55 31.82 19.95
N SER A 202 -28.73 31.97 18.91
CA SER A 202 -29.16 32.31 17.56
C SER A 202 -28.26 31.67 16.52
N ALA A 203 -28.64 31.75 15.25
CA ALA A 203 -27.77 31.34 14.14
C ALA A 203 -26.41 32.07 14.17
N ALA A 204 -26.37 33.33 14.61
CA ALA A 204 -25.12 34.08 14.76
C ALA A 204 -24.24 33.56 15.91
N ASN A 205 -24.80 32.80 16.85
CA ASN A 205 -24.09 32.19 17.98
C ASN A 205 -23.76 30.69 17.76
N ALA A 206 -24.12 30.09 16.61
CA ALA A 206 -23.75 28.73 16.26
C ALA A 206 -22.36 28.72 15.61
N ARG A 207 -21.36 28.33 16.41
CA ARG A 207 -19.93 28.48 16.11
C ARG A 207 -19.10 27.68 17.09
N VAL A 208 -17.82 27.55 16.77
CA VAL A 208 -16.79 26.97 17.65
C VAL A 208 -15.70 28.00 17.89
N ASP A 209 -15.36 28.24 19.15
CA ASP A 209 -14.23 29.08 19.54
C ASP A 209 -13.03 28.21 19.92
N TYR A 210 -12.03 28.18 19.05
CA TYR A 210 -10.80 27.43 19.25
C TYR A 210 -9.74 28.20 20.03
N SER A 211 -10.02 29.41 20.55
CA SER A 211 -8.97 30.26 21.13
C SER A 211 -8.28 29.61 22.34
N GLY A 212 -8.98 28.76 23.10
CA GLY A 212 -8.40 28.00 24.21
C GLY A 212 -7.27 27.05 23.80
N VAL A 213 -7.32 26.49 22.59
CA VAL A 213 -6.27 25.62 22.05
C VAL A 213 -5.30 26.35 21.13
N THR A 214 -5.80 27.25 20.29
CA THR A 214 -5.00 27.89 19.24
C THR A 214 -4.10 29.00 19.74
N LYS A 215 -4.43 29.65 20.86
CA LYS A 215 -3.52 30.64 21.51
C LYS A 215 -2.24 29.99 22.04
N THR A 216 -2.27 28.71 22.40
CA THR A 216 -1.12 27.99 22.97
C THR A 216 -0.44 27.07 21.97
N LYS A 217 -1.21 26.35 21.14
CA LYS A 217 -0.70 25.32 20.22
C LYS A 217 -0.83 25.69 18.74
N GLY A 218 -1.40 26.86 18.43
CA GLY A 218 -1.72 27.25 17.06
C GLY A 218 -2.86 26.44 16.44
N PHE A 219 -3.17 26.72 15.17
CA PHE A 219 -4.27 26.07 14.43
C PHE A 219 -4.09 24.55 14.30
N HIS A 220 -2.87 24.08 14.04
CA HIS A 220 -2.56 22.65 13.96
C HIS A 220 -2.64 21.93 15.32
N GLY A 221 -2.76 22.69 16.42
CA GLY A 221 -2.99 22.15 17.76
C GLY A 221 -4.44 21.76 18.05
N ILE A 222 -5.40 22.12 17.18
CA ILE A 222 -6.80 21.68 17.29
C ILE A 222 -6.80 20.14 17.22
N PRO A 223 -7.39 19.42 18.20
CA PRO A 223 -7.23 17.97 18.31
C PRO A 223 -7.61 17.21 17.04
N TRP A 224 -8.78 17.45 16.44
CA TRP A 224 -9.15 16.75 15.22
C TRP A 224 -8.25 17.10 14.03
N VAL A 225 -7.71 18.32 13.95
CA VAL A 225 -6.76 18.73 12.90
C VAL A 225 -5.47 17.92 13.03
N ALA A 226 -4.89 17.88 14.23
CA ALA A 226 -3.67 17.12 14.50
C ALA A 226 -3.83 15.62 14.16
N LYS A 227 -4.99 15.04 14.48
CA LYS A 227 -5.32 13.64 14.16
C LYS A 227 -5.48 13.42 12.66
N PHE A 228 -6.14 14.34 11.97
CA PHE A 228 -6.32 14.29 10.52
C PHE A 228 -4.97 14.40 9.77
N GLU A 229 -4.03 15.19 10.29
CA GLU A 229 -2.65 15.28 9.79
C GLU A 229 -1.83 14.02 10.09
N ALA A 230 -1.95 13.44 11.29
CA ALA A 230 -1.30 12.19 11.64
C ALA A 230 -1.74 11.04 10.71
N ALA A 231 -3.04 10.95 10.41
CA ALA A 231 -3.54 10.00 9.42
C ALA A 231 -2.88 10.18 8.04
N ALA A 232 -2.74 11.44 7.59
CA ALA A 232 -2.07 11.74 6.33
C ALA A 232 -0.59 11.33 6.31
N GLN A 233 0.13 11.49 7.42
CA GLN A 233 1.51 11.04 7.55
C GLN A 233 1.64 9.52 7.42
N HIS A 234 0.75 8.77 8.04
CA HIS A 234 0.75 7.30 7.92
C HIS A 234 0.44 6.83 6.50
N VAL A 235 -0.50 7.48 5.80
CA VAL A 235 -0.78 7.14 4.40
C VAL A 235 0.43 7.45 3.50
N ALA A 236 1.08 8.60 3.68
CA ALA A 236 2.31 8.92 2.95
C ALA A 236 3.45 7.92 3.25
N ALA A 237 3.56 7.46 4.50
CA ALA A 237 4.53 6.42 4.87
C ALA A 237 4.21 5.08 4.19
N ALA A 238 2.94 4.69 4.11
CA ALA A 238 2.53 3.49 3.38
C ALA A 238 2.88 3.59 1.89
N GLU A 239 2.59 4.73 1.24
CA GLU A 239 2.93 4.98 -0.17
C GLU A 239 4.44 4.86 -0.43
N LEU A 240 5.27 5.43 0.45
CA LEU A 240 6.73 5.30 0.34
C LEU A 240 7.20 3.84 0.43
N VAL A 241 6.56 3.04 1.29
CA VAL A 241 6.91 1.63 1.49
C VAL A 241 6.44 0.76 0.32
N VAL A 242 5.33 1.10 -0.34
CA VAL A 242 4.87 0.44 -1.57
C VAL A 242 5.92 0.52 -2.68
N HIS A 243 6.64 1.64 -2.82
CA HIS A 243 7.73 1.72 -3.80
C HIS A 243 8.85 0.71 -3.53
N LYS A 244 9.18 0.48 -2.24
CA LYS A 244 10.16 -0.54 -1.84
C LYS A 244 9.65 -1.95 -2.15
N LEU A 245 8.36 -2.21 -1.94
CA LEU A 245 7.73 -3.49 -2.28
C LEU A 245 7.89 -3.82 -3.76
N THR A 246 7.60 -2.85 -4.64
CA THR A 246 7.76 -3.02 -6.09
C THR A 246 9.20 -3.37 -6.46
N ALA A 247 10.19 -2.67 -5.89
CA ALA A 247 11.60 -2.95 -6.14
C ALA A 247 12.02 -4.35 -5.65
N VAL A 248 11.54 -4.79 -4.48
CA VAL A 248 11.80 -6.15 -3.96
C VAL A 248 11.20 -7.19 -4.90
N ARG A 249 9.95 -7.02 -5.33
CA ARG A 249 9.28 -7.94 -6.25
C ARG A 249 10.01 -8.03 -7.60
N GLN A 250 10.47 -6.92 -8.15
CA GLN A 250 11.28 -6.89 -9.38
C GLN A 250 12.60 -7.66 -9.23
N LYS A 251 13.29 -7.52 -8.08
CA LYS A 251 14.51 -8.29 -7.79
C LYS A 251 14.22 -9.80 -7.74
N ARG A 252 13.12 -10.21 -7.10
CA ARG A 252 12.71 -11.62 -7.05
C ARG A 252 12.39 -12.18 -8.44
N THR A 253 11.67 -11.43 -9.29
CA THR A 253 11.45 -11.80 -10.70
C THR A 253 12.77 -11.97 -11.46
N THR A 254 13.74 -11.09 -11.20
CA THR A 254 15.07 -11.17 -11.81
C THR A 254 15.82 -12.43 -11.35
N LEU A 255 15.83 -12.72 -10.04
CA LEU A 255 16.44 -13.94 -9.50
C LEU A 255 15.80 -15.21 -10.09
N ASN A 256 14.48 -15.21 -10.27
CA ASN A 256 13.78 -16.30 -10.93
C ASN A 256 14.28 -16.49 -12.38
N ARG A 257 14.38 -15.41 -13.15
CA ARG A 257 14.94 -15.47 -14.52
C ARG A 257 16.39 -15.97 -14.54
N VAL A 258 17.23 -15.50 -13.62
CA VAL A 258 18.62 -15.97 -13.51
C VAL A 258 18.68 -17.45 -13.13
N THR A 259 17.79 -17.91 -12.25
CA THR A 259 17.66 -19.34 -11.89
C THR A 259 17.41 -20.19 -13.14
N TRP A 260 16.47 -19.80 -13.99
CA TRP A 260 16.20 -20.49 -15.25
C TRP A 260 17.36 -20.41 -16.25
N SER A 261 18.08 -19.29 -16.30
CA SER A 261 19.28 -19.16 -17.13
C SER A 261 20.40 -20.10 -16.69
N VAL A 262 20.62 -20.25 -15.38
CA VAL A 262 21.62 -21.19 -14.83
C VAL A 262 21.22 -22.62 -15.14
N TYR A 263 19.93 -22.95 -14.98
CA TYR A 263 19.41 -24.28 -15.28
C TYR A 263 19.54 -24.65 -16.77
N SER A 264 19.11 -23.75 -17.67
CA SER A 264 19.19 -23.96 -19.12
C SER A 264 20.64 -24.07 -19.61
N GLY A 265 21.54 -23.20 -19.15
CA GLY A 265 22.96 -23.28 -19.50
C GLY A 265 23.61 -24.60 -19.06
N LEU A 266 23.18 -25.15 -17.92
CA LEU A 266 23.66 -26.45 -17.44
C LEU A 266 23.13 -27.61 -18.31
N ASN A 267 21.89 -27.54 -18.81
CA ASN A 267 21.36 -28.52 -19.76
C ASN A 267 22.14 -28.47 -21.07
N SER A 268 22.37 -27.29 -21.66
CA SER A 268 23.15 -27.15 -22.89
C SER A 268 24.59 -27.66 -22.75
N ALA A 269 25.26 -27.40 -21.63
CA ALA A 269 26.59 -27.95 -21.36
C ALA A 269 26.59 -29.49 -21.23
N THR A 270 25.51 -30.06 -20.67
CA THR A 270 25.35 -31.51 -20.55
C THR A 270 25.14 -32.17 -21.91
N GLU A 271 24.32 -31.57 -22.78
CA GLU A 271 24.11 -32.01 -24.16
C GLU A 271 25.42 -31.98 -24.97
N ALA A 272 26.18 -30.88 -24.88
CA ALA A 272 27.48 -30.76 -25.54
C ALA A 272 28.48 -31.84 -25.09
N ALA A 273 28.55 -32.13 -23.79
CA ALA A 273 29.40 -33.19 -23.25
C ALA A 273 28.97 -34.60 -23.71
N GLN A 274 27.66 -34.84 -23.87
CA GLN A 274 27.14 -36.10 -24.41
C GLN A 274 27.45 -36.27 -25.91
N VAL A 275 27.46 -35.19 -26.68
CA VAL A 275 27.87 -35.24 -28.10
C VAL A 275 29.37 -35.48 -28.24
N SER A 276 30.21 -34.78 -27.46
CA SER A 276 31.68 -34.97 -27.48
C SER A 276 32.08 -36.38 -27.08
N SER A 277 31.48 -36.93 -26.01
CA SER A 277 31.78 -38.31 -25.58
C SER A 277 31.31 -39.39 -26.55
N LYS A 278 30.32 -39.11 -27.41
CA LYS A 278 29.95 -39.98 -28.53
C LYS A 278 30.94 -39.87 -29.70
N ALA A 279 31.48 -38.67 -29.97
CA ALA A 279 32.51 -38.45 -30.98
C ALA A 279 33.83 -39.14 -30.59
N ASP A 280 34.22 -39.10 -29.31
CA ASP A 280 35.41 -39.79 -28.79
C ASP A 280 35.25 -41.33 -28.70
N ARG A 281 34.01 -41.83 -28.82
CA ARG A 281 33.71 -43.27 -28.95
C ARG A 281 33.52 -43.73 -30.39
N ALA A 282 33.73 -42.86 -31.38
CA ALA A 282 33.85 -43.32 -32.76
C ALA A 282 35.02 -44.33 -32.82
N PRO A 283 34.85 -45.50 -33.47
CA PRO A 283 35.96 -46.42 -33.67
C PRO A 283 37.13 -45.64 -34.28
N PRO A 284 38.39 -45.92 -33.90
CA PRO A 284 39.51 -45.32 -34.60
C PRO A 284 39.31 -45.55 -36.10
N LEU A 285 39.35 -44.47 -36.88
CA LEU A 285 39.42 -44.57 -38.34
C LEU A 285 40.52 -45.60 -38.61
N GLN A 286 40.13 -46.75 -39.14
CA GLN A 286 41.07 -47.78 -39.55
C GLN A 286 42.09 -47.06 -40.43
N ALA A 287 43.38 -47.21 -40.08
CA ALA A 287 44.46 -46.77 -40.93
C ALA A 287 44.15 -47.23 -42.35
N PRO A 288 44.25 -46.36 -43.38
CA PRO A 288 43.97 -46.77 -44.73
C PRO A 288 44.83 -47.99 -45.04
N ALA A 289 44.18 -49.08 -45.47
CA ALA A 289 44.86 -50.27 -45.93
C ALA A 289 45.90 -49.85 -46.99
N PRO A 290 47.10 -50.45 -47.00
CA PRO A 290 48.13 -50.09 -47.98
C PRO A 290 47.54 -50.19 -49.38
N GLN A 291 47.51 -49.06 -50.09
CA GLN A 291 47.11 -49.04 -51.49
C GLN A 291 48.18 -49.76 -52.28
N ASP A 292 47.77 -50.78 -53.04
CA ASP A 292 48.61 -51.39 -54.07
C ASP A 292 49.05 -50.30 -55.05
N THR A 293 50.36 -50.21 -55.32
CA THR A 293 50.91 -49.29 -56.31
C THR A 293 50.62 -49.81 -57.73
N GLU A 294 50.52 -48.90 -58.71
CA GLU A 294 50.23 -49.17 -60.13
C GLU A 294 51.10 -50.27 -60.77
N GLU A 295 52.31 -50.50 -60.25
CA GLU A 295 53.22 -51.54 -60.71
C GLU A 295 52.77 -52.97 -60.34
N SER A 296 51.92 -53.15 -59.31
CA SER A 296 51.44 -54.46 -58.87
C SER A 296 50.21 -54.95 -59.64
N CYS A 297 49.41 -54.04 -60.21
CA CYS A 297 48.25 -54.38 -61.05
C CYS A 297 48.65 -54.83 -62.47
N ASN A 298 49.74 -54.30 -63.03
CA ASN A 298 50.15 -54.60 -64.40
C ASN A 298 50.84 -55.97 -64.59
N LYS A 299 51.02 -56.77 -63.52
CA LYS A 299 51.67 -58.09 -63.56
C LYS A 299 50.74 -59.27 -63.25
N LYS A 300 49.43 -59.06 -63.13
CA LYS A 300 48.45 -60.12 -62.84
C LYS A 300 47.48 -60.30 -64.02
N ALA A 301 47.12 -61.56 -64.32
CA ALA A 301 46.17 -61.89 -65.37
C ALA A 301 44.78 -61.26 -65.10
N LYS A 302 44.05 -60.95 -66.18
CA LYS A 302 42.89 -60.04 -66.29
C LYS A 302 41.69 -60.21 -65.34
N ASN A 303 41.70 -61.11 -64.34
CA ASN A 303 40.52 -61.42 -63.54
C ASN A 303 40.65 -61.29 -62.00
N ASP A 304 41.76 -60.77 -61.45
CA ASP A 304 41.95 -60.69 -59.98
C ASP A 304 42.03 -59.28 -59.38
N CYS A 305 41.63 -58.22 -60.10
CA CYS A 305 41.56 -56.86 -59.53
C CYS A 305 40.12 -56.50 -59.13
N LYS A 306 39.86 -56.26 -57.85
CA LYS A 306 38.60 -55.66 -57.38
C LYS A 306 38.64 -54.14 -57.54
N TYR A 307 37.56 -53.59 -58.09
CA TYR A 307 37.35 -52.17 -58.36
C TYR A 307 37.19 -51.33 -57.08
N PRO A 308 37.49 -50.01 -57.07
CA PRO A 308 38.19 -49.24 -58.11
C PRO A 308 39.72 -49.28 -57.95
N CYS A 309 40.42 -49.64 -59.03
CA CYS A 309 41.83 -49.30 -59.21
C CYS A 309 41.92 -47.81 -59.56
N LYS A 310 42.80 -47.07 -58.88
CA LYS A 310 43.22 -45.72 -59.27
C LYS A 310 44.63 -45.79 -59.81
#